data_AF-A0A9P4LZP2-F1
#
_entry.id   AF-A0A9P4LZP2-F1
#
_cell.length_a   1.000
_cell.length_b   1.000
_cell.length_c   1.000
_cell.angle_alpha   90.00
_cell.angle_beta   90.00
_cell.angle_gamma   90.00
#
_symmetry.space_group_name_H-M   'P 1'
#
loop_
_entity.id
_entity.type
_entity.pdbx_description
1 polymer ?
#
loop_
_entity_poly.entity_id
_entity_poly.type
_entity_poly.pdbx_seq_one_letter_code
_entity_poly.pdbx_strand_id
1 'polypeptide(L)'
;MADYLLPHVEKSTQTDTGRVDIPSRPPSTVPFLFEDAPKEQIARDPAYLRYGRVALRILVLGCSAAVIGLVANSLVTYNNTRSYSFGTNTQFLDAEPTGDTSAWPTGIVLIPSDIILIVAACSTLVTLVLIPVTFIKDFDGSPIVKEPVYIMLDGIYILSWLAGVVIYKAVSETSTDSLMKYACANSNSLFDKVVKYSTVCDQQNAAFGVGIVALVSEIVLLASFLIPLIQAWRRPTGVIP
;
A
#
# COMPACT_ATOMS: atom_id res chain seq x y z
N MET A 1 40.28 -75.74 -32.14
CA MET A 1 41.08 -76.11 -30.94
C MET A 1 41.14 -74.85 -30.09
N ALA A 2 40.55 -74.73 -28.90
CA ALA A 2 39.90 -75.68 -28.01
C ALA A 2 38.83 -74.93 -27.19
N ASP A 3 37.79 -75.67 -26.79
CA ASP A 3 36.82 -75.32 -25.74
C ASP A 3 37.51 -74.88 -24.45
N TYR A 4 36.87 -74.01 -23.66
CA TYR A 4 36.77 -74.20 -22.20
C TYR A 4 35.54 -73.49 -21.60
N LEU A 5 34.86 -74.28 -20.77
CA LEU A 5 33.65 -74.05 -19.99
C LEU A 5 33.91 -73.19 -18.73
N LEU A 6 32.88 -72.40 -18.35
CA LEU A 6 32.31 -72.10 -17.01
C LEU A 6 33.13 -72.41 -15.72
N PRO A 7 33.00 -71.63 -14.60
CA PRO A 7 31.75 -71.67 -13.83
C PRO A 7 31.34 -70.43 -12.99
N HIS A 8 30.07 -70.55 -12.57
CA HIS A 8 29.33 -69.87 -11.51
C HIS A 8 30.11 -69.50 -10.24
N VAL A 9 29.83 -68.30 -9.71
CA VAL A 9 30.11 -67.93 -8.32
C VAL A 9 28.79 -67.59 -7.61
N GLU A 10 28.69 -68.08 -6.38
CA GLU A 10 27.53 -68.22 -5.52
C GLU A 10 27.43 -67.09 -4.46
N LYS A 11 26.18 -66.65 -4.20
CA LYS A 11 25.53 -66.01 -3.03
C LYS A 11 26.31 -65.13 -2.00
N SER A 12 25.66 -64.02 -1.62
CA SER A 12 25.38 -63.68 -0.20
C SER A 12 24.20 -62.69 -0.11
N THR A 13 23.06 -63.10 0.46
CA THR A 13 22.57 -62.83 1.83
C THR A 13 22.00 -61.42 2.00
N GLN A 14 20.69 -61.29 1.76
CA GLN A 14 19.89 -60.09 2.00
C GLN A 14 19.29 -60.16 3.41
N THR A 15 19.74 -59.28 4.28
CA THR A 15 19.26 -59.13 5.67
C THR A 15 17.92 -58.40 5.66
N ASP A 16 16.89 -59.09 6.13
CA ASP A 16 15.51 -58.62 6.29
C ASP A 16 15.42 -57.74 7.55
N THR A 17 15.28 -56.42 7.37
CA THR A 17 14.97 -55.49 8.47
C THR A 17 13.48 -55.20 8.48
N GLY A 18 12.81 -55.74 9.51
CA GLY A 18 11.38 -55.59 9.76
C GLY A 18 10.92 -54.13 9.69
N ARG A 19 10.00 -53.87 8.76
CA ARG A 19 9.30 -52.61 8.60
C ARG A 19 8.10 -52.59 9.55
N VAL A 20 8.14 -51.68 10.53
CA VAL A 20 7.00 -51.37 11.39
C VAL A 20 6.05 -50.47 10.59
N ASP A 21 4.89 -51.00 10.21
CA ASP A 21 3.83 -50.24 9.56
C ASP A 21 3.14 -49.33 10.57
N ILE A 22 3.41 -48.02 10.45
CA ILE A 22 2.67 -46.98 11.16
C ILE A 22 1.36 -46.75 10.38
N PRO A 23 0.17 -46.88 11.02
CA PRO A 23 -1.10 -46.66 10.34
C PRO A 23 -1.21 -45.20 9.86
N SER A 24 -1.48 -45.07 8.57
CA SER A 24 -1.72 -43.83 7.84
C SER A 24 -2.78 -42.98 8.56
N ARG A 25 -2.40 -41.74 8.88
CA ARG A 25 -3.33 -40.71 9.35
C ARG A 25 -4.47 -40.55 8.33
N PRO A 26 -5.76 -40.55 8.74
CA PRO A 26 -6.84 -40.31 7.80
C PRO A 26 -6.73 -38.90 7.20
N PRO A 27 -7.03 -38.71 5.91
CA PRO A 27 -7.03 -37.40 5.30
C PRO A 27 -8.11 -36.54 5.97
N SER A 28 -7.69 -35.46 6.64
CA SER A 28 -8.61 -34.42 7.07
C SER A 28 -9.03 -33.63 5.83
N THR A 29 -10.05 -34.13 5.14
CA THR A 29 -10.76 -33.38 4.11
C THR A 29 -11.60 -32.33 4.83
N VAL A 30 -10.97 -31.24 5.23
CA VAL A 30 -11.68 -29.96 5.35
C VAL A 30 -11.97 -29.51 3.92
N PRO A 31 -13.24 -29.41 3.49
CA PRO A 31 -13.56 -28.89 2.18
C PRO A 31 -13.18 -27.40 2.19
N PHE A 32 -11.99 -27.11 1.67
CA PHE A 32 -11.63 -25.75 1.33
C PHE A 32 -12.54 -25.36 0.17
N LEU A 33 -13.47 -24.44 0.43
CA LEU A 33 -14.54 -23.98 -0.47
C LEU A 33 -14.01 -23.15 -1.67
N PHE A 34 -12.85 -23.53 -2.23
CA PHE A 34 -12.18 -22.87 -3.35
C PHE A 34 -11.55 -23.87 -4.36
N GLU A 35 -11.83 -25.17 -4.23
CA GLU A 35 -11.05 -26.21 -4.94
C GLU A 35 -11.39 -26.37 -6.44
N ASP A 36 -12.46 -25.77 -6.98
CA ASP A 36 -12.79 -25.90 -8.41
C ASP A 36 -13.19 -24.58 -9.07
N ALA A 37 -12.30 -23.59 -9.04
CA ALA A 37 -12.29 -22.60 -10.12
C ALA A 37 -11.75 -23.30 -11.39
N PRO A 38 -12.46 -23.25 -12.53
CA PRO A 38 -12.01 -23.93 -13.75
C PRO A 38 -10.62 -23.41 -14.14
N LYS A 39 -9.64 -24.31 -14.13
CA LYS A 39 -8.22 -24.05 -14.42
C LYS A 39 -7.94 -23.73 -15.90
N GLU A 40 -8.99 -23.70 -16.71
CA GLU A 40 -8.90 -23.52 -18.15
C GLU A 40 -9.48 -22.15 -18.53
N GLN A 41 -8.64 -21.30 -19.10
CA GLN A 41 -8.99 -19.99 -19.66
C GLN A 41 -9.29 -18.86 -18.65
N ILE A 42 -8.32 -18.51 -17.79
CA ILE A 42 -8.03 -17.07 -17.66
C ILE A 42 -7.51 -16.66 -19.04
N ALA A 43 -8.44 -16.24 -19.90
CA ALA A 43 -8.15 -15.72 -21.22
C ALA A 43 -6.99 -14.74 -21.07
N ARG A 44 -5.84 -15.05 -21.71
CA ARG A 44 -4.61 -14.27 -21.63
C ARG A 44 -4.98 -12.79 -21.67
N ASP A 45 -4.84 -12.11 -20.52
CA ASP A 45 -5.29 -10.73 -20.37
C ASP A 45 -4.77 -9.92 -21.58
N PRO A 46 -5.65 -9.22 -22.30
CA PRO A 46 -5.21 -8.51 -23.48
C PRO A 46 -4.16 -7.47 -23.07
N ALA A 47 -3.12 -7.33 -23.89
CA ALA A 47 -1.91 -6.59 -23.52
C ALA A 47 -2.19 -5.16 -23.01
N TYR A 48 -3.24 -4.51 -23.53
CA TYR A 48 -3.65 -3.17 -23.09
C TYR A 48 -4.10 -3.11 -21.62
N LEU A 49 -4.77 -4.14 -21.08
CA LEU A 49 -5.15 -4.18 -19.65
C LEU A 49 -3.92 -4.32 -18.78
N ARG A 50 -2.95 -5.15 -19.20
CA ARG A 50 -1.68 -5.31 -18.49
C ARG A 50 -0.91 -3.99 -18.42
N TYR A 51 -0.74 -3.30 -19.55
CA TYR A 51 -0.07 -2.00 -19.57
C TYR A 51 -0.84 -0.94 -18.78
N GLY A 52 -2.18 -0.93 -18.87
CA GLY A 52 -3.03 -0.03 -18.08
C GLY A 52 -2.86 -0.22 -16.58
N ARG A 53 -2.84 -1.46 -16.09
CA ARG A 53 -2.62 -1.79 -14.67
C ARG A 53 -1.24 -1.33 -14.19
N VAL A 54 -0.20 -1.53 -14.99
CA VAL A 54 1.15 -1.06 -14.65
C VAL A 54 1.20 0.47 -14.62
N ALA A 55 0.60 1.15 -15.61
CA ALA A 55 0.54 2.60 -15.65
C ALA A 55 -0.21 3.18 -14.44
N LEU A 56 -1.33 2.57 -14.04
CA LEU A 56 -2.06 2.92 -12.82
C LEU A 56 -1.20 2.74 -11.56
N ARG A 57 -0.45 1.63 -11.44
CA ARG A 57 0.47 1.41 -10.32
C ARG A 57 1.58 2.46 -10.26
N ILE A 58 2.13 2.86 -11.41
CA ILE A 58 3.14 3.93 -11.49
C ILE A 58 2.51 5.28 -11.09
N LEU A 59 1.28 5.55 -11.50
CA LEU A 59 0.55 6.76 -11.12
C LEU A 59 0.31 6.80 -9.61
N VAL A 60 -0.19 5.71 -9.02
CA VAL A 60 -0.39 5.59 -7.56
C VAL A 60 0.95 5.78 -6.85
N LEU A 61 2.03 5.16 -7.33
CA LEU A 61 3.37 5.35 -6.76
C LEU A 61 3.79 6.83 -6.78
N GLY A 62 3.57 7.51 -7.91
CA GLY A 62 3.85 8.94 -8.04
C GLY A 62 3.02 9.80 -7.10
N CYS A 63 1.72 9.53 -6.96
CA CYS A 63 0.84 10.21 -6.02
C CYS A 63 1.28 9.98 -4.56
N SER A 64 1.58 8.74 -4.18
CA SER A 64 2.05 8.39 -2.84
C SER A 64 3.38 9.09 -2.52
N ALA A 65 4.34 9.08 -3.45
CA ALA A 65 5.60 9.79 -3.29
C ALA A 65 5.41 11.32 -3.18
N ALA A 66 4.49 11.90 -3.95
CA ALA A 66 4.16 13.32 -3.87
C ALA A 66 3.54 13.67 -2.50
N VAL A 67 2.62 12.85 -1.99
CA VAL A 67 2.05 13.03 -0.63
C VAL A 67 3.14 12.98 0.43
N ILE A 68 4.05 12.00 0.37
CA ILE A 68 5.19 11.92 1.29
C ILE A 68 6.02 13.20 1.22
N GLY A 69 6.38 13.67 0.02
CA GLY A 69 7.19 14.87 -0.16
C GLY A 69 6.52 16.13 0.39
N LEU A 70 5.24 16.33 0.08
CA LEU A 70 4.47 17.50 0.54
C LEU A 70 4.31 17.50 2.07
N VAL A 71 3.90 16.36 2.64
CA VAL A 71 3.67 16.23 4.08
C VAL A 71 4.99 16.29 4.85
N ALA A 72 6.04 15.58 4.40
CA ALA A 72 7.34 15.64 5.04
C ALA A 72 7.93 17.05 5.05
N ASN A 73 7.84 17.79 3.92
CA ASN A 73 8.34 19.16 3.87
C ASN A 73 7.59 20.09 4.83
N SER A 74 6.28 19.90 4.95
CA SER A 74 5.46 20.68 5.89
C SER A 74 5.79 20.35 7.35
N LEU A 75 6.04 19.08 7.68
CA LEU A 75 6.45 18.62 9.02
C LEU A 75 7.86 19.09 9.38
N VAL A 76 8.78 19.08 8.42
CA VAL A 76 10.13 19.65 8.59
C VAL A 76 10.05 21.15 8.85
N THR A 77 9.21 21.87 8.09
CA THR A 77 8.98 23.30 8.31
C THR A 77 8.44 23.54 9.72
N TYR A 78 7.42 22.79 10.14
CA TYR A 78 6.89 22.83 11.50
C TYR A 78 7.98 22.54 12.55
N ASN A 79 8.74 21.45 12.40
CA ASN A 79 9.74 21.04 13.38
C ASN A 79 10.92 22.03 13.50
N ASN A 80 11.29 22.67 12.39
CA ASN A 80 12.32 23.72 12.38
C ASN A 80 11.83 25.02 13.01
N THR A 81 10.52 25.29 12.93
CA THR A 81 9.94 26.57 13.36
C THR A 81 9.20 26.51 14.69
N ARG A 82 8.93 25.32 15.25
CA ARG A 82 8.23 25.13 16.53
C ARG A 82 8.94 25.78 17.72
N SER A 83 10.26 25.93 17.65
CA SER A 83 11.06 26.53 18.70
C SER A 83 11.24 28.04 18.55
N TYR A 84 10.70 28.65 17.48
CA TYR A 84 10.72 30.09 17.35
C TYR A 84 9.72 30.69 18.34
N SER A 85 10.25 31.33 19.37
CA SER A 85 9.51 32.26 20.21
C SER A 85 9.72 33.65 19.65
N PHE A 86 8.64 34.32 19.25
CA PHE A 86 8.68 35.71 18.82
C PHE A 86 8.83 36.58 20.06
N GLY A 87 10.07 36.79 20.51
CA GLY A 87 10.37 37.69 21.62
C GLY A 87 9.74 39.06 21.39
N THR A 88 9.07 39.58 22.43
CA THR A 88 8.40 40.87 22.52
C THR A 88 9.38 42.04 22.34
N ASN A 89 9.94 42.21 21.14
CA ASN A 89 10.61 43.42 20.69
C ASN A 89 9.72 44.22 19.72
N THR A 90 8.40 44.08 19.83
CA THR A 90 7.47 45.04 19.25
C THR A 90 7.35 46.24 20.19
N GLN A 91 8.27 47.19 20.02
CA GLN A 91 8.24 48.54 20.61
C GLN A 91 7.03 49.39 20.13
N PHE A 92 5.97 48.76 19.61
CA PHE A 92 4.82 49.41 18.96
C PHE A 92 3.45 48.91 19.42
N LEU A 93 3.38 48.02 20.41
CA LEU A 93 2.11 47.60 20.99
C LEU A 93 2.25 47.56 22.51
N ASP A 94 1.64 48.53 23.19
CA ASP A 94 1.42 48.58 24.64
C ASP A 94 0.41 47.50 25.08
N ALA A 95 0.59 46.27 24.61
CA ALA A 95 -0.19 45.11 25.03
C ALA A 95 0.66 44.30 26.02
N GLU A 96 0.11 44.12 27.21
CA GLU A 96 0.62 43.33 28.33
C GLU A 96 1.38 42.06 27.86
N PRO A 97 2.60 41.79 28.36
CA PRO A 97 3.38 40.61 27.99
C PRO A 97 2.82 39.40 28.76
N THR A 98 1.67 38.90 28.33
CA THR A 98 1.04 37.70 28.88
C THR A 98 0.88 36.66 27.79
N GLY A 99 1.94 35.88 27.55
CA GLY A 99 1.83 34.68 26.74
C GLY A 99 3.12 34.29 26.05
N ASP A 100 3.44 33.01 26.13
CA ASP A 100 4.45 32.34 25.30
C ASP A 100 4.10 32.56 23.82
N THR A 101 4.75 33.53 23.16
CA THR A 101 4.55 33.89 21.75
C THR A 101 5.28 32.89 20.83
N SER A 102 5.04 31.61 21.05
CA SER A 102 5.53 30.54 20.20
C SER A 102 4.90 30.63 18.81
N ALA A 103 5.69 30.40 17.76
CA ALA A 103 5.23 30.43 16.36
C ALA A 103 4.08 29.44 16.09
N TRP A 104 3.98 28.39 16.88
CA TRP A 104 2.92 27.38 16.77
C TRP A 104 2.24 27.21 18.13
N PRO A 105 0.95 26.85 18.16
CA PRO A 105 0.25 26.59 19.40
C PRO A 105 0.88 25.40 20.13
N THR A 106 0.90 25.45 21.45
CA THR A 106 1.37 24.33 22.28
C THR A 106 0.42 23.14 22.10
N GLY A 107 0.98 21.98 21.73
CA GLY A 107 0.18 20.75 21.56
C GLY A 107 -0.57 20.64 20.22
N ILE A 108 -0.07 21.26 19.16
CA ILE A 108 -0.65 21.12 17.81
C ILE A 108 -0.88 19.64 17.44
N VAL A 109 -2.03 19.36 16.85
CA VAL A 109 -2.43 17.99 16.50
C VAL A 109 -1.84 17.62 15.14
N LEU A 110 -0.83 16.74 15.16
CA LEU A 110 -0.14 16.23 13.96
C LEU A 110 -0.73 14.92 13.42
N ILE A 111 -1.64 14.30 14.19
CA ILE A 111 -2.26 13.00 13.89
C ILE A 111 -2.73 12.87 12.42
N PRO A 112 -3.43 13.87 11.81
CA PRO A 112 -3.87 13.79 10.42
C PRO A 112 -2.72 13.62 9.43
N SER A 113 -1.65 14.40 9.62
CA SER A 113 -0.48 14.41 8.76
C SER A 113 0.34 13.13 8.93
N ASP A 114 0.44 12.61 10.15
CA ASP A 114 1.16 11.36 10.42
C ASP A 114 0.44 10.16 9.80
N ILE A 115 -0.88 10.09 9.93
CA ILE A 115 -1.67 8.98 9.36
C ILE A 115 -1.55 8.95 7.84
N ILE A 116 -1.75 10.09 7.16
CA ILE A 116 -1.67 10.14 5.69
C ILE A 116 -0.24 9.83 5.20
N LEU A 117 0.78 10.23 5.96
CA LEU A 117 2.18 9.91 5.68
C LEU A 117 2.46 8.40 5.80
N ILE A 118 1.96 7.75 6.85
CA ILE A 118 2.11 6.30 7.05
C ILE A 118 1.43 5.54 5.90
N VAL A 119 0.20 5.92 5.54
CA VAL A 119 -0.55 5.28 4.44
C VAL A 119 0.23 5.42 3.13
N ALA A 120 0.72 6.62 2.81
CA ALA A 120 1.50 6.87 1.61
C ALA A 120 2.83 6.09 1.61
N ALA A 121 3.52 6.01 2.75
CA ALA A 121 4.77 5.25 2.89
C ALA A 121 4.55 3.75 2.66
N CYS A 122 3.55 3.15 3.30
CA CYS A 122 3.20 1.74 3.11
C CYS A 122 2.81 1.45 1.65
N SER A 123 1.95 2.29 1.05
CA SER A 123 1.56 2.17 -0.36
C SER A 123 2.77 2.24 -1.30
N THR A 124 3.69 3.17 -1.06
CA THR A 124 4.93 3.34 -1.84
C THR A 124 5.81 2.08 -1.77
N LEU A 125 6.10 1.59 -0.56
CA LEU A 125 6.97 0.43 -0.35
C LEU A 125 6.44 -0.82 -1.05
N VAL A 126 5.14 -1.10 -0.90
CA VAL A 126 4.58 -2.29 -1.52
C VAL A 126 4.46 -2.14 -3.02
N THR A 127 4.11 -0.95 -3.52
CA THR A 127 4.03 -0.71 -4.96
C THR A 127 5.41 -0.86 -5.63
N LEU A 128 6.48 -0.42 -4.97
CA LEU A 128 7.86 -0.64 -5.41
C LEU A 128 8.24 -2.12 -5.51
N VAL A 129 7.67 -2.98 -4.67
CA VAL A 129 7.88 -4.44 -4.74
C VAL A 129 6.99 -5.07 -5.82
N LEU A 130 5.74 -4.64 -5.95
CA LEU A 130 4.78 -5.25 -6.88
C LEU A 130 5.10 -4.94 -8.35
N ILE A 131 5.60 -3.74 -8.68
CA ILE A 131 5.97 -3.38 -10.05
C ILE A 131 7.00 -4.36 -10.66
N PRO A 132 8.20 -4.59 -10.09
CA PRO A 132 9.17 -5.52 -10.68
C PRO A 132 8.66 -6.97 -10.72
N VAL A 133 7.87 -7.40 -9.72
CA VAL A 133 7.24 -8.72 -9.71
C VAL A 133 6.31 -8.93 -10.92
N THR A 134 5.69 -7.88 -11.46
CA THR A 134 4.88 -7.99 -12.69
C THR A 134 5.70 -8.18 -13.98
N PHE A 135 7.00 -7.88 -13.96
CA PHE A 135 7.90 -8.02 -15.11
C PHE A 135 8.78 -9.27 -15.07
N ILE A 136 9.06 -9.80 -13.88
CA ILE A 136 9.82 -11.04 -13.72
C ILE A 136 8.95 -12.22 -14.20
N LYS A 137 9.25 -12.71 -15.40
CA LYS A 137 8.53 -13.79 -16.10
C LYS A 137 8.78 -15.19 -15.52
N ASP A 138 9.83 -15.37 -14.72
CA ASP A 138 10.41 -16.68 -14.41
C ASP A 138 10.07 -17.24 -13.02
N PHE A 139 9.10 -16.66 -12.29
CA PHE A 139 8.49 -17.38 -11.17
C PHE A 139 7.49 -18.40 -11.70
N ASP A 140 8.09 -19.46 -12.21
CA ASP A 140 7.54 -20.70 -12.74
C ASP A 140 6.80 -21.43 -11.59
N GLY A 141 5.46 -21.37 -11.59
CA GLY A 141 4.66 -22.01 -10.55
C GLY A 141 3.41 -21.22 -10.15
N SER A 142 2.37 -21.35 -10.96
CA SER A 142 0.97 -20.98 -10.67
C SER A 142 0.54 -19.52 -10.89
N PRO A 143 -0.23 -19.24 -11.96
CA PRO A 143 -0.96 -17.97 -12.13
C PRO A 143 -2.14 -17.83 -11.14
N ILE A 144 -2.61 -18.94 -10.53
CA ILE A 144 -3.85 -18.99 -9.73
C ILE A 144 -3.71 -18.30 -8.36
N VAL A 145 -2.50 -18.20 -7.82
CA VAL A 145 -2.26 -17.58 -6.50
C VAL A 145 -2.08 -16.05 -6.61
N LYS A 146 -1.84 -15.51 -7.81
CA LYS A 146 -1.41 -14.11 -7.99
C LYS A 146 -2.59 -13.12 -7.95
N GLU A 147 -3.68 -13.41 -8.65
CA GLU A 147 -4.85 -12.51 -8.74
C GLU A 147 -5.58 -12.25 -7.41
N PRO A 148 -5.93 -13.26 -6.58
CA PRO A 148 -6.64 -12.99 -5.32
C PRO A 148 -5.80 -12.16 -4.35
N VAL A 149 -4.47 -12.31 -4.38
CA VAL A 149 -3.55 -11.51 -3.56
C VAL A 149 -3.56 -10.05 -4.00
N TYR A 150 -3.53 -9.76 -5.30
CA TYR A 150 -3.64 -8.38 -5.79
C TYR A 150 -4.98 -7.73 -5.40
N ILE A 151 -6.10 -8.45 -5.56
CA ILE A 151 -7.43 -7.97 -5.18
C ILE A 151 -7.49 -7.66 -3.67
N MET A 152 -6.93 -8.55 -2.84
CA MET A 152 -6.89 -8.36 -1.39
C MET A 152 -6.02 -7.16 -1.00
N LEU A 153 -4.81 -7.03 -1.56
CA LEU A 153 -3.89 -5.93 -1.28
C LEU A 153 -4.48 -4.59 -1.74
N ASP A 154 -4.97 -4.50 -2.97
CA ASP A 154 -5.59 -3.29 -3.52
C ASP A 154 -6.82 -2.90 -2.67
N GLY A 155 -7.60 -3.89 -2.18
CA GLY A 155 -8.70 -3.65 -1.23
C GLY A 155 -8.25 -3.04 0.10
N ILE A 156 -7.14 -3.52 0.68
CA ILE A 156 -6.55 -2.95 1.90
C ILE A 156 -6.08 -1.52 1.65
N TYR A 157 -5.50 -1.23 0.49
CA TYR A 157 -5.07 0.13 0.15
C TYR A 157 -6.23 1.10 0.02
N ILE A 158 -7.32 0.69 -0.64
CA ILE A 158 -8.52 1.52 -0.73
C ILE A 158 -9.05 1.86 0.66
N LEU A 159 -9.15 0.87 1.55
CA LEU A 159 -9.59 1.11 2.93
C LEU A 159 -8.63 2.04 3.69
N SER A 160 -7.32 1.86 3.50
CA SER A 160 -6.29 2.68 4.17
C SER A 160 -6.31 4.14 3.68
N TRP A 161 -6.40 4.35 2.37
CA TRP A 161 -6.53 5.68 1.77
C TRP A 161 -7.84 6.35 2.15
N LEU A 162 -8.95 5.61 2.11
CA LEU A 162 -10.25 6.11 2.52
C LEU A 162 -10.24 6.54 3.99
N ALA A 163 -9.72 5.70 4.88
CA ALA A 163 -9.58 6.02 6.30
C ALA A 163 -8.67 7.25 6.50
N GLY A 164 -7.54 7.32 5.80
CA GLY A 164 -6.63 8.46 5.85
C GLY A 164 -7.32 9.77 5.43
N VAL A 165 -8.02 9.77 4.29
CA VAL A 165 -8.77 10.94 3.79
C VAL A 165 -9.88 11.36 4.75
N VAL A 166 -10.67 10.40 5.26
CA VAL A 166 -11.76 10.66 6.20
C VAL A 166 -11.23 11.23 7.51
N ILE A 167 -10.20 10.63 8.10
CA ILE A 167 -9.60 11.12 9.35
C ILE A 167 -9.00 12.51 9.13
N TYR A 168 -8.30 12.71 8.01
CA TYR A 168 -7.72 14.00 7.68
C TYR A 168 -8.78 15.10 7.64
N LYS A 169 -9.90 14.84 6.94
CA LYS A 169 -11.00 15.77 6.82
C LYS A 169 -11.72 15.99 8.16
N ALA A 170 -12.07 14.91 8.86
CA ALA A 170 -12.79 14.98 10.13
C ALA A 170 -12.02 15.75 11.20
N VAL A 171 -10.73 15.46 11.38
CA VAL A 171 -9.89 16.14 12.37
C VAL A 171 -9.61 17.59 11.96
N SER A 172 -9.46 17.87 10.67
CA SER A 172 -9.31 19.26 10.21
C SER A 172 -10.54 20.12 10.52
N GLU A 173 -11.73 19.52 10.56
CA GLU A 173 -12.97 20.25 10.86
C GLU A 173 -13.17 20.45 12.35
N THR A 174 -12.93 19.41 13.16
CA THR A 174 -13.17 19.45 14.60
C THR A 174 -12.08 20.16 15.39
N SER A 175 -10.81 20.00 15.01
CA SER A 175 -9.67 20.57 15.74
C SER A 175 -9.25 21.91 15.14
N THR A 176 -9.41 23.01 15.88
CA THR A 176 -8.85 24.32 15.52
C THR A 176 -7.32 24.28 15.45
N ASP A 177 -6.71 23.37 16.21
CA ASP A 177 -5.26 23.29 16.42
C ASP A 177 -4.62 22.18 15.56
N SER A 178 -5.26 21.79 14.46
CA SER A 178 -4.61 20.95 13.46
C SER A 178 -3.59 21.76 12.67
N LEU A 179 -2.47 21.13 12.28
CA LEU A 179 -1.38 21.79 11.56
C LEU A 179 -1.87 22.53 10.32
N MET A 180 -2.72 21.88 9.50
CA MET A 180 -3.28 22.48 8.30
C MET A 180 -4.17 23.69 8.63
N LYS A 181 -5.14 23.54 9.54
CA LYS A 181 -6.12 24.60 9.82
C LYS A 181 -5.45 25.83 10.43
N TYR A 182 -4.51 25.62 11.34
CA TYR A 182 -3.73 26.71 11.91
C TYR A 182 -2.87 27.42 10.85
N ALA A 183 -2.12 26.66 10.03
CA ALA A 183 -1.31 27.24 8.96
C ALA A 183 -2.16 28.03 7.95
N CYS A 184 -3.34 27.52 7.58
CA CYS A 184 -4.23 28.23 6.67
C CYS A 184 -4.85 29.48 7.30
N ALA A 185 -5.25 29.43 8.58
CA ALA A 185 -5.77 30.58 9.31
C ALA A 185 -4.72 31.70 9.48
N ASN A 186 -3.45 31.33 9.66
CA ASN A 186 -2.34 32.26 9.88
C ASN A 186 -1.50 32.55 8.62
N SER A 187 -1.97 32.14 7.44
CA SER A 187 -1.30 32.32 6.15
C SER A 187 -1.01 33.80 5.81
N ASN A 188 -1.86 34.72 6.29
CA ASN A 188 -1.71 36.16 6.09
C ASN A 188 -1.09 36.88 7.30
N SER A 189 -0.57 36.14 8.28
CA SER A 189 0.03 36.75 9.47
C SER A 189 1.36 37.44 9.14
N LEU A 190 1.73 38.46 9.90
CA LEU A 190 3.02 39.15 9.77
C LEU A 190 4.21 38.19 9.93
N PHE A 191 4.01 37.06 10.62
CA PHE A 191 4.99 36.02 10.87
C PHE A 191 5.14 35.01 9.72
N ASP A 192 4.30 35.08 8.67
CA ASP A 192 4.41 34.23 7.48
C ASP A 192 5.77 34.39 6.77
N LYS A 193 6.39 35.57 6.86
CA LYS A 193 7.73 35.82 6.32
C LYS A 193 8.81 34.95 6.96
N VAL A 194 8.59 34.50 8.20
CA VAL A 194 9.56 33.71 8.98
C VAL A 194 9.19 32.23 8.98
N VAL A 195 7.90 31.90 9.19
CA VAL A 195 7.44 30.51 9.40
C VAL A 195 6.77 29.90 8.15
N LYS A 196 6.48 30.71 7.11
CA LYS A 196 5.86 30.30 5.83
C LYS A 196 4.62 29.42 6.02
N TYR A 197 3.67 29.89 6.82
CA TYR A 197 2.37 29.24 7.04
C TYR A 197 1.59 29.04 5.74
N SER A 198 1.64 30.01 4.82
CA SER A 198 1.03 29.91 3.48
C SER A 198 1.52 28.68 2.74
N THR A 199 2.83 28.43 2.74
CA THR A 199 3.43 27.26 2.11
C THR A 199 3.00 25.95 2.78
N VAL A 200 2.94 25.91 4.12
CA VAL A 200 2.49 24.72 4.86
C VAL A 200 1.02 24.42 4.56
N CYS A 201 0.16 25.45 4.50
CA CYS A 201 -1.24 25.33 4.12
C CYS A 201 -1.38 24.73 2.71
N ASP A 202 -0.68 25.30 1.73
CA ASP A 202 -0.74 24.85 0.34
C ASP A 202 -0.25 23.41 0.18
N GLN A 203 0.85 23.05 0.87
CA GLN A 203 1.40 21.69 0.83
C GLN A 203 0.44 20.66 1.43
N GLN A 204 -0.16 20.97 2.58
CA GLN A 204 -1.11 20.10 3.26
C GLN A 204 -2.41 19.92 2.45
N ASN A 205 -2.92 21.02 1.89
CA ASN A 205 -4.10 20.98 1.02
C ASN A 205 -3.83 20.22 -0.30
N ALA A 206 -2.66 20.43 -0.91
CA ALA A 206 -2.25 19.68 -2.10
C ALA A 206 -2.08 18.18 -1.79
N ALA A 207 -1.48 17.83 -0.64
CA ALA A 207 -1.32 16.44 -0.23
C ALA A 207 -2.69 15.74 -0.06
N PHE A 208 -3.67 16.42 0.51
CA PHE A 208 -5.03 15.91 0.61
C PHE A 208 -5.65 15.65 -0.77
N GLY A 209 -5.54 16.63 -1.69
CA GLY A 209 -6.04 16.49 -3.06
C GLY A 209 -5.37 15.32 -3.82
N VAL A 210 -4.05 15.19 -3.72
CA VAL A 210 -3.30 14.08 -4.33
C VAL A 210 -3.70 12.74 -3.69
N GLY A 211 -3.97 12.70 -2.39
CA GLY A 211 -4.47 11.52 -1.70
C GLY A 211 -5.83 11.04 -2.24
N ILE A 212 -6.73 11.96 -2.61
CA ILE A 212 -8.00 11.60 -3.28
C ILE A 212 -7.74 10.99 -4.66
N VAL A 213 -6.81 11.57 -5.44
CA VAL A 213 -6.44 11.02 -6.75
C VAL A 213 -5.85 9.61 -6.62
N ALA A 214 -5.02 9.38 -5.60
CA ALA A 214 -4.49 8.05 -5.28
C ALA A 214 -5.62 7.06 -4.97
N LEU A 215 -6.57 7.44 -4.10
CA LEU A 215 -7.73 6.62 -3.75
C LEU A 215 -8.56 6.24 -4.98
N VAL A 216 -8.89 7.20 -5.85
CA VAL A 216 -9.65 6.94 -7.07
C VAL A 216 -8.89 6.00 -8.01
N SER A 217 -7.57 6.18 -8.11
CA SER A 217 -6.72 5.34 -8.96
C SER A 217 -6.65 3.89 -8.46
N GLU A 218 -6.60 3.68 -7.15
CA GLU A 218 -6.68 2.35 -6.52
C GLU A 218 -8.04 1.68 -6.79
N ILE A 219 -9.15 2.43 -6.72
CA ILE A 219 -10.49 1.92 -7.06
C ILE A 219 -10.55 1.46 -8.52
N VAL A 220 -10.00 2.26 -9.44
CA VAL A 220 -9.94 1.90 -10.86
C VAL A 220 -9.05 0.67 -11.08
N LEU A 221 -7.93 0.57 -10.35
CA LEU A 221 -7.04 -0.59 -10.39
C LEU A 221 -7.76 -1.86 -9.93
N LEU A 222 -8.44 -1.82 -8.78
CA LEU A 222 -9.23 -2.94 -8.27
C LEU A 222 -10.36 -3.33 -9.24
N ALA A 223 -11.08 -2.36 -9.81
CA ALA A 223 -12.12 -2.61 -10.80
C ALA A 223 -11.56 -3.33 -12.03
N SER A 224 -10.33 -3.01 -12.45
CA SER A 224 -9.68 -3.69 -13.59
C SER A 224 -9.39 -5.18 -13.33
N PHE A 225 -9.29 -5.60 -12.07
CA PHE A 225 -9.18 -7.01 -11.67
C PHE A 225 -10.55 -7.66 -11.47
N LEU A 226 -11.50 -6.95 -10.85
CA LEU A 226 -12.83 -7.48 -10.54
C LEU A 226 -13.71 -7.67 -11.77
N ILE A 227 -13.67 -6.77 -12.76
CA ILE A 227 -14.57 -6.84 -13.92
C ILE A 227 -14.34 -8.13 -14.75
N PRO A 228 -13.11 -8.48 -15.16
CA PRO A 228 -12.86 -9.74 -15.86
C PRO A 228 -13.27 -10.96 -15.04
N LEU A 229 -13.01 -10.94 -13.73
CA LEU A 229 -13.43 -12.00 -12.82
C LEU A 229 -14.95 -12.15 -12.82
N ILE A 230 -15.71 -11.09 -12.54
CA ILE A 230 -17.18 -11.12 -12.54
C ILE A 230 -17.73 -11.58 -13.89
N GLN A 231 -17.12 -11.16 -15.00
CA GLN A 231 -17.51 -11.60 -16.34
C GLN A 231 -17.26 -13.10 -16.55
N ALA A 232 -16.15 -13.64 -16.07
CA ALA A 232 -15.87 -15.08 -16.11
C ALA A 232 -16.90 -15.87 -15.30
N TRP A 233 -17.23 -15.41 -14.09
CA TRP A 233 -18.26 -16.03 -13.23
C TRP A 233 -19.68 -15.95 -13.81
N ARG A 234 -20.00 -14.90 -14.58
CA ARG A 234 -21.32 -14.73 -15.20
C ARG A 234 -21.52 -15.58 -16.45
N ARG A 235 -20.47 -16.14 -17.07
CA ARG A 235 -20.66 -17.02 -18.24
C ARG A 235 -21.26 -18.34 -17.74
N PRO A 236 -22.54 -18.65 -18.04
CA PRO A 236 -23.07 -19.96 -17.72
C PRO A 236 -22.21 -21.00 -18.44
N THR A 237 -21.87 -22.08 -17.75
CA THR A 237 -21.24 -23.29 -18.29
C THR A 237 -22.21 -23.97 -19.26
N GLY A 238 -22.52 -23.31 -20.37
CA GLY A 238 -23.50 -23.72 -21.35
C GLY A 238 -22.82 -24.25 -22.60
N VAL A 239 -22.75 -25.58 -22.66
CA VAL A 239 -22.65 -26.43 -23.87
C VAL A 239 -21.34 -26.34 -24.66
N ILE A 240 -20.47 -27.31 -24.39
CA ILE A 240 -19.46 -27.80 -25.35
C ILE A 240 -20.25 -28.60 -26.42
N PRO A 241 -20.27 -28.19 -27.70
CA PRO A 241 -20.68 -29.07 -28.80
C PRO A 241 -19.63 -30.13 -29.13
#